data_AF-A0A8D8Z8E3-F1
#
_entry.id   AF-A0A8D8Z8E3-F1
#
_cell.length_a   1.000
_cell.length_b   1.000
_cell.length_c   1.000
_cell.angle_alpha   90.00
_cell.angle_beta   90.00
_cell.angle_gamma   90.00
#
_symmetry.space_group_name_H-M   'P 1'
#
loop_
_entity.id
_entity.type
_entity.pdbx_description
1 polymer ?
#
loop_
_entity_poly.entity_id
_entity_poly.type
_entity_poly.pdbx_seq_one_letter_code
_entity_poly.pdbx_strand_id
1 'polypeptide(L)'
;FADKSGLKKHLLNHEGITFSCDKCAKSFSYKNSFKRHLLTHEGITYPCDKCEKSFTDKSGLKKHLLNHEGITFSCDKCAKSFSYKNSLKRHLLAHEGNSYLCDECAKSFIHKRTLKKHLLKHDGLEQLYFCNRCSESFRSKLTLTYHLEHNLCSKQSLP
;
A
#
# COMPACT_ATOMS: atom_id res chain seq x y z
N PHE A 1 -24.76 2.52 4.20
CA PHE A 1 -24.41 1.15 4.62
C PHE A 1 -25.55 0.22 4.22
N ALA A 2 -25.24 -0.97 3.69
CA ALA A 2 -26.26 -1.92 3.24
C ALA A 2 -27.09 -2.52 4.38
N ASP A 3 -26.58 -2.49 5.61
CA ASP A 3 -27.30 -2.94 6.81
C ASP A 3 -26.84 -2.18 8.07
N LYS A 4 -27.64 -2.29 9.15
CA LYS A 4 -27.38 -1.64 10.46
C LYS A 4 -26.10 -2.15 11.14
N SER A 5 -25.71 -3.40 10.91
CA SER A 5 -24.51 -4.00 11.50
C SER A 5 -23.23 -3.48 10.84
N GLY A 6 -23.27 -3.22 9.53
CA GLY A 6 -22.20 -2.58 8.78
C GLY A 6 -21.99 -1.13 9.22
N LEU A 7 -23.07 -0.38 9.46
CA LEU A 7 -23.00 0.97 10.02
C LEU A 7 -22.41 0.95 11.43
N LYS A 8 -22.90 0.08 12.32
CA LYS A 8 -22.36 -0.04 13.69
C LYS A 8 -20.86 -0.32 13.69
N LYS A 9 -20.39 -1.27 12.86
CA LYS A 9 -18.95 -1.57 12.72
C LYS A 9 -18.15 -0.39 12.16
N HIS A 10 -18.72 0.39 11.24
CA HIS A 10 -18.07 1.58 10.73
C HIS A 10 -17.93 2.68 11.79
N LEU A 11 -18.96 2.90 12.60
CA LEU A 11 -18.94 3.89 13.68
C LEU A 11 -17.90 3.52 14.76
N LEU A 12 -17.77 2.24 15.11
CA LEU A 12 -16.73 1.78 16.04
C LEU A 12 -15.31 2.16 15.57
N ASN A 13 -15.06 2.22 14.26
CA ASN A 13 -13.76 2.67 13.74
C ASN A 13 -13.53 4.18 13.96
N HIS A 14 -14.59 5.00 13.95
CA HIS A 14 -14.50 6.44 14.25
C HIS A 14 -14.24 6.68 15.73
N GLU A 15 -14.74 5.80 16.60
CA GLU A 15 -14.49 5.82 18.05
C GLU A 15 -13.11 5.23 18.41
N GLY A 16 -12.31 4.83 17.42
CA GLY A 16 -10.98 4.24 17.65
C GLY A 16 -11.01 2.83 18.24
N ILE A 17 -12.19 2.21 18.32
CA ILE A 17 -12.36 0.87 18.87
C ILE A 17 -11.82 -0.13 17.86
N THR A 18 -10.68 -0.71 18.20
CA THR A 18 -9.94 -1.67 17.36
C THR A 18 -9.62 -2.93 18.14
N PHE A 19 -9.31 -4.00 17.42
CA PHE A 19 -8.81 -5.25 17.96
C PHE A 19 -7.28 -5.19 17.96
N SER A 20 -6.68 -5.02 19.13
CA SER A 20 -5.21 -4.95 19.31
C SER A 20 -4.61 -6.34 19.49
N CYS A 21 -3.40 -6.52 18.96
CA CYS A 21 -2.63 -7.72 19.21
C CYS A 21 -1.75 -7.57 20.45
N ASP A 22 -1.79 -8.53 21.37
CA ASP A 22 -0.94 -8.48 22.57
C ASP A 22 0.51 -8.91 22.27
N LYS A 23 0.73 -9.56 21.13
CA LYS A 23 2.06 -10.04 20.68
C LYS A 23 2.82 -9.02 19.82
N CYS A 24 2.16 -7.96 19.33
CA CYS A 24 2.82 -6.88 18.58
C CYS A 24 1.97 -5.59 18.54
N ALA A 25 2.56 -4.45 18.16
CA ALA A 25 1.88 -3.15 18.14
C ALA A 25 0.83 -2.97 17.02
N LYS A 26 0.27 -4.06 16.44
CA LYS A 26 -0.73 -3.97 15.37
C LYS A 26 -2.14 -3.98 15.93
N SER A 27 -2.99 -3.12 15.38
CA SER A 27 -4.43 -3.06 15.66
C SER A 27 -5.25 -3.17 14.38
N PHE A 28 -6.48 -3.68 14.50
CA PHE A 28 -7.34 -3.99 13.36
C PHE A 28 -8.76 -3.49 13.60
N SER A 29 -9.33 -2.82 12.59
CA SER A 29 -10.73 -2.37 12.59
C SER A 29 -11.76 -3.50 12.52
N TYR A 30 -11.34 -4.71 12.15
CA TYR A 30 -12.25 -5.84 11.95
C TYR A 30 -11.77 -7.11 12.62
N LYS A 31 -12.69 -7.78 13.33
CA LYS A 31 -12.42 -9.02 14.08
C LYS A 31 -11.85 -10.14 13.21
N ASN A 32 -12.34 -10.29 11.97
CA ASN A 32 -11.82 -11.30 11.04
C ASN A 32 -10.38 -11.00 10.60
N SER A 33 -10.04 -9.73 10.38
CA SER A 33 -8.68 -9.30 10.08
C SER A 33 -7.75 -9.55 11.26
N PHE A 34 -8.20 -9.28 12.49
CA PHE A 34 -7.45 -9.59 13.71
C PHE A 34 -7.21 -11.09 13.86
N LYS A 35 -8.26 -11.92 13.77
CA LYS A 35 -8.12 -13.39 13.83
C LYS A 35 -7.12 -13.92 12.80
N ARG A 36 -7.20 -13.45 11.56
CA ARG A 36 -6.22 -13.81 10.52
C ARG A 36 -4.81 -13.37 10.87
N HIS A 37 -4.65 -12.18 11.46
CA HIS A 37 -3.34 -11.73 11.89
C HIS A 37 -2.75 -12.63 12.99
N LEU A 38 -3.54 -13.14 13.93
CA LEU A 38 -3.04 -14.04 14.98
C LEU A 38 -2.37 -15.29 14.40
N LEU A 39 -2.85 -15.81 13.27
CA LEU A 39 -2.24 -16.94 12.55
C LEU A 39 -0.78 -16.66 12.15
N THR A 40 -0.42 -15.38 11.93
CA THR A 40 0.96 -15.00 11.59
C THR A 40 1.93 -15.18 12.77
N HIS A 41 1.43 -15.09 14.01
CA HIS A 41 2.24 -15.39 15.21
C HIS A 41 2.36 -16.89 15.48
N GLU A 42 1.47 -17.69 14.91
CA GLU A 42 1.48 -19.17 15.00
C GLU A 42 2.28 -19.78 13.85
N GLY A 43 2.84 -18.97 12.95
CA GLY A 43 3.53 -19.45 11.75
C GLY A 43 2.59 -20.08 10.72
N ILE A 44 1.27 -19.99 10.92
CA ILE A 44 0.27 -20.55 10.01
C ILE A 44 0.20 -19.66 8.78
N THR A 45 0.71 -20.19 7.67
CA THR A 45 0.72 -19.55 6.37
C THR A 45 0.13 -20.46 5.31
N TYR A 46 -0.14 -19.88 4.14
CA TYR A 46 -0.65 -20.56 2.96
C TYR A 46 0.48 -20.57 1.92
N PRO A 47 1.29 -21.64 1.86
CA PRO A 47 2.40 -21.73 0.92
C PRO A 47 1.91 -21.87 -0.52
N CYS A 48 2.66 -21.33 -1.46
CA CYS A 48 2.54 -21.64 -2.86
C CYS A 48 3.23 -22.98 -3.15
N ASP A 49 2.61 -23.82 -3.95
CA ASP A 49 3.15 -25.10 -4.41
C ASP A 49 4.14 -24.94 -5.57
N LYS A 50 4.12 -23.79 -6.25
CA LYS A 50 4.95 -23.49 -7.43
C LYS A 50 6.18 -22.62 -7.13
N CYS A 51 6.30 -22.04 -5.93
CA CYS A 51 7.46 -21.25 -5.51
C CYS A 51 7.54 -21.11 -3.98
N GLU A 52 8.63 -20.56 -3.47
CA GLU A 52 8.89 -20.40 -2.03
C GLU A 52 8.02 -19.33 -1.32
N LYS A 53 7.05 -18.74 -2.00
CA LYS A 53 6.20 -17.68 -1.42
C LYS A 53 5.11 -18.26 -0.56
N SER A 54 4.92 -17.67 0.62
CA SER A 54 3.82 -17.98 1.54
C SER A 54 2.97 -16.76 1.83
N PHE A 55 1.67 -16.98 2.02
CA PHE A 55 0.68 -15.92 2.22
C PHE A 55 0.01 -16.04 3.58
N THR A 56 -0.48 -14.91 4.10
CA THR A 56 -1.19 -14.87 5.39
C THR A 56 -2.69 -15.19 5.26
N ASP A 57 -3.20 -15.30 4.03
CA ASP A 57 -4.52 -15.85 3.75
C ASP A 57 -4.66 -16.54 2.38
N LYS A 58 -5.69 -17.39 2.30
CA LYS A 58 -6.08 -18.12 1.08
C LYS A 58 -6.39 -17.20 -0.10
N SER A 59 -6.92 -16.00 0.16
CA SER A 59 -7.29 -15.08 -0.93
C SER A 59 -6.04 -14.47 -1.58
N GLY A 60 -5.01 -14.18 -0.79
CA GLY A 60 -3.69 -13.77 -1.24
C GLY A 60 -3.03 -14.85 -2.07
N LEU A 61 -3.01 -16.09 -1.56
CA LEU A 61 -2.49 -17.24 -2.32
C LEU A 61 -3.23 -17.42 -3.64
N LYS A 62 -4.58 -17.44 -3.64
CA LYS A 62 -5.37 -17.58 -4.88
C LYS A 62 -5.06 -16.50 -5.90
N LYS A 63 -4.93 -15.24 -5.47
CA LYS A 63 -4.55 -14.13 -6.36
C LYS A 63 -3.14 -14.28 -6.90
N HIS A 64 -2.22 -14.80 -6.09
CA HIS A 64 -0.85 -15.06 -6.51
C HIS A 64 -0.76 -16.19 -7.54
N LEU A 65 -1.55 -17.25 -7.39
CA LEU A 65 -1.58 -18.38 -8.32
C LEU A 65 -1.99 -17.95 -9.74
N LEU A 66 -2.84 -16.92 -9.88
CA LEU A 66 -3.18 -16.35 -11.18
C LEU A 66 -1.93 -15.87 -11.95
N ASN A 67 -0.89 -15.41 -11.26
CA ASN A 67 0.35 -15.00 -11.91
C ASN A 67 1.13 -16.20 -12.48
N HIS A 68 1.10 -17.35 -11.79
CA HIS A 68 1.71 -18.58 -12.31
C HIS A 68 0.96 -19.11 -13.53
N GLU A 69 -0.34 -18.88 -13.61
CA GLU A 69 -1.19 -19.28 -14.73
C GLU A 69 -1.14 -18.26 -15.88
N GLY A 70 -0.40 -17.16 -15.73
CA GLY A 70 -0.36 -16.07 -16.71
C GLY A 70 -1.71 -15.36 -16.89
N ILE A 71 -2.65 -15.56 -15.97
CA ILE A 71 -3.98 -14.96 -16.05
C ILE A 71 -3.87 -13.47 -15.74
N THR A 72 -4.19 -12.66 -16.74
CA THR A 72 -4.23 -11.20 -16.63
C THR A 72 -5.60 -10.66 -17.02
N PHE A 73 -5.87 -9.44 -16.59
CA PHE A 73 -7.08 -8.70 -16.91
C PHE A 73 -6.72 -7.62 -17.93
N SER A 74 -7.11 -7.83 -19.19
CA SER A 74 -6.79 -6.92 -20.30
C SER A 74 -7.76 -5.76 -20.39
N CYS A 75 -7.25 -4.60 -20.82
CA CYS A 75 -8.06 -3.46 -21.21
C CYS A 75 -8.62 -3.69 -22.62
N ASP A 76 -9.88 -3.36 -22.82
CA ASP A 76 -10.58 -3.40 -24.11
C ASP A 76 -10.28 -2.17 -24.97
N LYS A 77 -9.85 -1.06 -24.34
CA LYS A 77 -9.56 0.22 -24.99
C LYS A 77 -8.08 0.42 -25.36
N CYS A 78 -7.16 -0.44 -24.88
CA CYS A 78 -5.74 -0.39 -25.22
C CYS A 78 -5.03 -1.72 -24.93
N ALA A 79 -3.77 -1.87 -25.37
CA ALA A 79 -2.99 -3.10 -25.21
C ALA A 79 -2.51 -3.40 -23.76
N LYS A 80 -2.96 -2.66 -22.75
CA LYS A 80 -2.50 -2.85 -21.36
C LYS A 80 -3.23 -4.00 -20.68
N SER A 81 -2.47 -4.83 -19.96
CA SER A 81 -2.99 -5.92 -19.13
C SER A 81 -2.53 -5.78 -17.68
N PHE A 82 -3.33 -6.27 -16.74
CA PHE A 82 -3.11 -6.10 -15.31
C PHE A 82 -3.24 -7.43 -14.56
N SER A 83 -2.40 -7.66 -13.55
CA SER A 83 -2.49 -8.88 -12.73
C SER A 83 -3.73 -8.94 -11.83
N TYR A 84 -4.43 -7.81 -11.63
CA TYR A 84 -5.58 -7.74 -10.74
C TYR A 84 -6.74 -6.94 -11.36
N LYS A 85 -7.97 -7.44 -11.18
CA LYS A 85 -9.21 -6.81 -11.67
C LYS A 85 -9.40 -5.38 -11.17
N ASN A 86 -9.06 -5.09 -9.92
CA ASN A 86 -9.16 -3.73 -9.37
C ASN A 86 -8.15 -2.77 -10.02
N SER A 87 -6.98 -3.26 -10.42
CA SER A 87 -6.01 -2.47 -11.18
C SER A 87 -6.54 -2.11 -12.57
N LEU A 88 -7.15 -3.07 -13.27
CA LEU A 88 -7.84 -2.80 -14.54
C LEU A 88 -8.98 -1.80 -14.36
N LYS A 89 -9.89 -2.02 -13.39
CA LYS A 89 -11.01 -1.10 -13.12
C LYS A 89 -10.53 0.32 -12.88
N ARG A 90 -9.45 0.47 -12.12
CA ARG A 90 -8.83 1.76 -11.86
C ARG A 90 -8.21 2.37 -13.12
N HIS A 91 -7.57 1.56 -13.95
CA HIS A 91 -7.03 2.03 -15.23
C HIS A 91 -8.14 2.52 -16.18
N LEU A 92 -9.30 1.84 -16.20
CA LEU A 92 -10.44 2.26 -17.02
C LEU A 92 -10.96 3.65 -16.67
N LEU A 93 -10.84 4.08 -15.41
CA LEU A 93 -11.17 5.45 -15.01
C LEU A 93 -10.38 6.50 -15.81
N ALA A 94 -9.14 6.17 -16.23
CA ALA A 94 -8.34 7.06 -17.07
C ALA A 94 -8.97 7.26 -18.46
N HIS A 95 -9.53 6.19 -19.03
CA HIS A 95 -10.21 6.26 -20.33
C HIS A 95 -11.55 6.99 -20.26
N GLU A 96 -12.17 7.03 -19.09
CA GLU A 96 -13.43 7.75 -18.87
C GLU A 96 -13.21 9.22 -18.48
N GLY A 97 -11.97 9.69 -18.41
CA GLY A 97 -11.65 11.03 -17.90
C GLY A 97 -11.89 11.18 -16.38
N ASN A 98 -12.25 10.10 -15.69
CA ASN A 98 -12.46 10.02 -14.24
C ASN A 98 -11.12 9.99 -13.48
N SER A 99 -10.29 11.00 -13.72
CA SER A 99 -8.97 11.19 -13.13
C SER A 99 -8.88 12.52 -12.40
N TYR A 100 -7.96 12.61 -11.46
CA TYR A 100 -7.66 13.85 -10.75
C TYR A 100 -6.71 14.69 -11.62
N LEU A 101 -7.17 15.86 -12.05
CA LEU A 101 -6.40 16.81 -12.85
C LEU A 101 -5.58 17.74 -11.94
N CYS A 102 -4.40 18.12 -12.42
CA CYS A 102 -3.66 19.26 -11.91
C CYS A 102 -4.09 20.50 -12.69
N ASP A 103 -4.64 21.51 -12.01
CA ASP A 103 -5.13 22.73 -12.67
C ASP A 103 -3.98 23.59 -13.23
N GLU A 104 -2.77 23.46 -12.68
CA GLU A 104 -1.60 24.24 -13.12
C GLU A 104 -0.94 23.71 -14.40
N CYS A 105 -0.99 22.40 -14.66
CA CYS A 105 -0.31 21.81 -15.82
C CYS A 105 -1.15 20.77 -16.60
N ALA A 106 -2.43 20.65 -16.29
CA ALA A 106 -3.39 19.74 -16.90
C ALA A 106 -3.02 18.24 -16.85
N LYS A 107 -2.01 17.83 -16.07
CA LYS A 107 -1.64 16.42 -15.89
C LYS A 107 -2.73 15.65 -15.14
N SER A 108 -3.03 14.45 -15.61
CA SER A 108 -4.01 13.55 -15.01
C SER A 108 -3.38 12.49 -14.10
N PHE A 109 -4.04 12.22 -12.98
CA PHE A 109 -3.62 11.26 -11.98
C PHE A 109 -4.77 10.36 -11.56
N ILE A 110 -4.51 9.07 -11.43
CA ILE A 110 -5.58 8.13 -11.06
C ILE A 110 -5.89 8.14 -9.55
N HIS A 111 -5.00 8.69 -8.72
CA HIS A 111 -5.20 8.79 -7.28
C HIS A 111 -4.97 10.21 -6.78
N LYS A 112 -5.87 10.70 -5.92
CA LYS A 112 -5.74 11.98 -5.23
C LYS A 112 -4.42 12.14 -4.47
N ARG A 113 -3.93 11.06 -3.83
CA ARG A 113 -2.62 11.07 -3.14
C ARG A 113 -1.47 11.35 -4.11
N THR A 114 -1.54 10.81 -5.32
CA THR A 114 -0.50 11.02 -6.34
C THR A 114 -0.57 12.44 -6.88
N LEU A 115 -1.77 12.97 -7.14
CA LEU A 115 -1.94 14.39 -7.45
C LEU A 115 -1.37 15.28 -6.34
N LYS A 116 -1.71 15.03 -5.06
CA LYS A 116 -1.18 15.83 -3.94
C LYS A 116 0.34 15.83 -3.90
N LYS A 117 0.98 14.67 -4.09
CA LYS A 117 2.45 14.59 -4.20
C LYS A 117 3.01 15.33 -5.40
N HIS A 118 2.27 15.38 -6.50
CA HIS A 118 2.65 16.14 -7.67
C HIS A 118 2.54 17.65 -7.44
N LEU A 119 1.47 18.13 -6.80
CA LEU A 119 1.29 19.54 -6.45
C LEU A 119 2.42 20.07 -5.57
N LEU A 120 2.92 19.26 -4.63
CA LEU A 120 4.10 19.64 -3.84
C LEU A 120 5.33 20.00 -4.70
N LYS A 121 5.44 19.44 -5.91
CA LYS A 121 6.53 19.80 -6.83
C LYS A 121 6.35 21.18 -7.48
N HIS A 122 5.10 21.62 -7.65
CA HIS A 122 4.80 22.97 -8.11
C HIS A 122 5.19 24.01 -7.04
N ASP A 123 4.92 23.68 -5.77
CA ASP A 123 5.30 24.50 -4.62
C ASP A 123 6.82 24.45 -4.29
N GLY A 124 7.63 23.72 -5.07
CA GLY A 124 9.05 23.51 -4.76
C GLY A 124 9.32 22.67 -3.49
N LEU A 125 8.28 22.08 -2.91
CA LEU A 125 8.35 21.24 -1.71
C LEU A 125 8.69 19.80 -2.12
N GLU A 126 9.99 19.47 -2.16
CA GLU A 126 10.39 18.06 -2.27
C GLU A 126 10.07 17.32 -0.96
N GLN A 127 9.25 16.28 -1.03
CA GLN A 127 9.06 15.37 0.10
C GLN A 127 10.35 14.55 0.29
N LEU A 128 11.22 15.03 1.17
CA LEU A 128 12.44 14.36 1.59
C LEU A 128 12.15 13.29 2.66
N TYR A 129 12.99 12.28 2.70
CA TYR A 129 13.03 11.24 3.71
C TYR A 129 14.25 11.48 4.58
N PHE A 130 14.06 11.58 5.89
CA PHE A 130 15.14 11.90 6.82
C PHE A 130 15.69 10.65 7.47
N CYS A 131 17.02 10.59 7.63
CA CYS A 131 17.63 9.61 8.49
C CYS A 131 17.28 9.92 9.95
N ASN A 132 16.95 8.91 10.74
CA ASN A 132 16.72 9.09 12.18
C ASN A 132 18.01 8.96 13.02
N ARG A 133 19.17 8.81 12.37
CA ARG A 133 20.49 8.63 12.99
C ARG A 133 21.49 9.73 12.63
N CYS A 134 21.24 10.50 11.56
CA CYS A 134 22.03 11.69 11.17
C CYS A 134 21.14 12.73 10.50
N SER A 135 21.72 13.89 10.19
CA SER A 135 21.04 15.03 9.55
C SER A 135 20.85 14.89 8.03
N GLU A 136 21.22 13.74 7.44
CA GLU A 136 21.08 13.50 6.00
C GLU A 136 19.61 13.33 5.59
N SER A 137 19.29 13.83 4.40
CA SER A 137 17.96 13.74 3.81
C SER A 137 18.03 13.20 2.38
N PHE A 138 17.01 12.45 1.98
CA PHE A 138 17.00 11.67 0.74
C PHE A 138 15.76 11.96 -0.08
N ARG A 139 15.91 12.02 -1.40
CA ARG A 139 14.78 12.21 -2.33
C ARG A 139 13.85 11.00 -2.44
N SER A 140 14.29 9.82 -1.98
CA SER A 140 13.51 8.60 -2.06
C SER A 140 13.70 7.70 -0.85
N LYS A 141 12.65 6.94 -0.52
CA LYS A 141 12.70 5.92 0.53
C LYS A 141 13.74 4.84 0.24
N LEU A 142 13.92 4.46 -1.02
CA LEU A 142 14.90 3.44 -1.43
C LEU A 142 16.32 3.89 -1.08
N THR A 143 16.65 5.14 -1.36
CA THR A 143 17.97 5.72 -1.06
C THR A 143 18.21 5.82 0.44
N LEU A 144 17.20 6.21 1.22
CA LEU A 144 17.28 6.20 2.69
C LEU A 144 17.46 4.76 3.22
N THR A 145 16.70 3.79 2.71
CA THR A 145 16.82 2.38 3.12
C THR A 145 18.23 1.87 2.86
N TYR A 146 18.79 2.12 1.68
CA TYR A 146 20.16 1.77 1.36
C TYR A 146 21.17 2.40 2.34
N HIS A 147 21.02 3.69 2.63
CA HIS A 147 21.85 4.41 3.61
C HIS A 147 21.78 3.78 5.02
N LEU A 148 20.58 3.39 5.46
CA LEU A 148 20.37 2.77 6.77
C LEU A 148 20.93 1.33 6.84
N GLU A 149 20.74 0.54 5.78
CA GLU A 149 21.19 -0.86 5.70
C GLU A 149 22.72 -0.97 5.64
N HIS A 150 23.37 -0.02 4.95
CA HIS A 150 24.83 0.01 4.80
C HIS A 150 25.52 0.87 5.87
N ASN A 151 24.79 1.31 6.90
CA ASN A 151 25.30 2.12 8.01
C ASN A 151 26.17 3.30 7.55
N LEU A 152 25.81 3.95 6.45
CA LEU A 152 26.54 5.08 5.85
C LEU A 152 26.32 6.39 6.64
N CYS A 153 25.99 6.24 7.92
CA CYS A 153 25.58 7.30 8.82
C CYS A 153 26.82 7.81 9.55
N SER A 154 27.46 8.84 8.99
CA SER A 154 28.56 9.54 9.65
C SER A 154 28.02 10.20 10.93
N LYS A 155 28.39 9.67 12.11
CA LYS A 155 28.05 10.34 13.38
C LYS A 155 28.72 11.71 13.39
N GLN A 156 27.95 12.78 13.51
CA GLN A 156 28.50 14.04 14.01
C GLN A 156 28.84 13.79 15.48
N SER A 157 30.14 13.68 15.78
CA SER A 157 30.67 13.98 17.10
C SER A 157 30.32 15.43 17.40
N LEU A 158 29.32 15.64 18.26
CA LEU A 158 29.11 16.93 18.90
C LEU A 158 30.33 17.24 19.79
N PRO A 159 30.85 18.48 19.79
CA PRO A 159 31.88 18.89 20.72
C PRO A 159 31.40 18.86 22.18
#